data_AF-A6WWQ0-F1
#
_entry.id   AF-A6WWQ0-F1
#
_cell.length_a   1.000
_cell.length_b   1.000
_cell.length_c   1.000
_cell.angle_alpha   90.00
_cell.angle_beta   90.00
_cell.angle_gamma   90.00
#
_symmetry.space_group_name_H-M   'P 1'
#
loop_
_entity.id
_entity.type
_entity.pdbx_description
1 polymer ?
#
loop_
_entity_poly.entity_id
_entity_poly.type
_entity_poly.pdbx_seq_one_letter_code
_entity_poly.pdbx_strand_id
1 'polypeptide(L)' 'MKNVLILTASVLLSACTEKAEATYTVEELLTDHGMLSRILDKCRNNPGELRNTVNCMNAEAANSKLRFQNMRKALGG' A
#
# COMPACT_ATOMS: atom_id res chain seq x y z
N MET A 1 22.84 5.61 -39.06
CA MET A 1 21.60 4.82 -38.84
C MET A 1 21.71 3.82 -37.69
N LYS A 2 22.82 3.08 -37.54
CA LYS A 2 23.00 2.09 -36.46
C LYS A 2 22.99 2.69 -35.04
N ASN A 3 23.56 3.88 -34.86
CA ASN A 3 23.61 4.55 -33.55
C ASN A 3 22.27 5.15 -33.11
N VAL A 4 21.39 5.51 -34.06
CA VAL A 4 20.05 6.03 -33.76
C VAL A 4 19.16 4.92 -33.22
N LEU A 5 19.27 3.71 -33.77
CA LEU A 5 18.54 2.51 -33.31
C LEU A 5 18.90 2.11 -31.87
N ILE A 6 20.16 2.28 -31.47
CA ILE A 6 20.62 1.99 -30.11
C ILE A 6 20.06 3.01 -29.11
N LEU A 7 20.05 4.29 -29.48
CA LEU A 7 19.51 5.37 -28.64
C LEU A 7 18.00 5.24 -28.39
N THR A 8 17.23 4.80 -29.38
CA THR A 8 15.78 4.58 -29.22
C THR A 8 15.45 3.38 -28.33
N ALA A 9 16.30 2.35 -28.31
CA ALA A 9 16.08 1.15 -27.49
C ALA A 9 16.26 1.43 -25.99
N SER A 10 17.15 2.34 -25.61
CA SER A 10 17.44 2.64 -24.20
C SER A 10 16.32 3.40 -23.49
N VAL A 11 15.55 4.22 -24.23
CA VAL A 11 14.46 5.04 -23.67
C VAL A 11 13.24 4.19 -23.29
N LEU A 12 13.06 3.02 -23.91
CA LEU A 12 11.92 2.14 -23.64
C LEU A 12 12.08 1.31 -22.34
N LEU A 13 13.30 1.18 -21.80
CA LEU A 13 13.55 0.37 -20.59
C LEU A 13 13.27 1.11 -19.27
N SER A 14 13.15 2.44 -19.28
CA SER A 14 12.86 3.21 -18.04
C SER A 14 11.37 3.23 -17.65
N ALA A 15 10.49 2.64 -18.46
CA ALA A 15 9.05 2.60 -18.20
C ALA A 15 8.63 1.52 -17.17
N CYS A 16 9.52 0.59 -16.79
CA CYS A 16 9.23 -0.48 -15.83
C CYS A 16 9.65 -0.17 -14.38
N THR A 17 9.99 1.08 -14.04
CA THR A 17 10.10 1.45 -12.63
C THR A 17 8.70 1.75 -12.12
N GLU A 18 8.04 0.73 -11.55
CA GLU A 18 6.87 0.98 -10.70
C GLU A 18 7.28 2.02 -9.66
N LYS A 19 6.56 3.14 -9.59
CA LYS A 19 6.77 4.13 -8.54
C LYS A 19 6.59 3.39 -7.22
N ALA A 20 7.68 3.23 -6.47
CA ALA A 20 7.60 2.69 -5.12
C ALA A 20 6.64 3.58 -4.34
N GLU A 21 5.48 3.02 -3.99
CA GLU A 21 4.55 3.69 -3.09
C GLU A 21 5.25 3.86 -1.74
N ALA A 22 4.99 4.97 -1.07
CA ALA A 22 5.51 5.15 0.29
C ALA A 22 4.99 4.00 1.17
N THR A 23 5.89 3.43 1.97
CA THR A 23 5.54 2.40 2.95
C THR A 23 5.06 3.07 4.23
N TYR A 24 3.92 2.62 4.73
CA TYR A 24 3.31 3.15 5.95
C TYR A 24 3.32 2.11 7.06
N THR A 25 3.75 2.51 8.25
CA THR A 25 3.75 1.69 9.45
C THR A 25 2.33 1.54 10.01
N VAL A 26 2.13 0.55 10.87
CA VAL A 26 0.85 0.33 11.56
C VAL A 26 0.47 1.56 12.38
N GLU A 27 1.44 2.18 13.06
CA GLU A 27 1.24 3.35 13.91
C GLU A 27 0.79 4.58 13.12
N GLU A 28 1.39 4.83 11.95
CA GLU A 28 0.96 5.92 11.05
C GLU A 28 -0.47 5.72 10.54
N LEU A 29 -0.85 4.47 10.24
CA LEU A 29 -2.20 4.15 9.79
C LEU A 29 -3.24 4.22 10.91
N LEU A 30 -2.83 4.03 12.16
CA LEU A 30 -3.71 4.23 13.32
C LEU A 30 -3.95 5.70 13.64
N THR A 31 -3.07 6.61 13.22
CA THR A 31 -3.26 8.06 13.43
C THR A 31 -4.05 8.72 12.31
N ASP A 32 -4.02 8.19 11.09
CA ASP A 32 -4.85 8.64 9.96
C ASP A 32 -5.81 7.55 9.46
N HIS A 33 -7.02 7.55 10.01
CA HIS A 33 -8.07 6.60 9.63
C HIS A 33 -8.55 6.76 8.18
N GLY A 34 -8.46 7.98 7.61
CA GLY A 34 -8.86 8.24 6.22
C GLY A 34 -7.85 7.65 5.24
N MET A 35 -6.58 7.67 5.60
CA MET A 35 -5.52 6.98 4.89
C MET A 35 -5.63 5.46 5.01
N LEU A 36 -5.87 4.95 6.22
CA LEU A 36 -6.11 3.51 6.45
C LEU A 36 -7.27 2.99 5.59
N SER A 37 -8.41 3.69 5.56
CA SER A 37 -9.55 3.30 4.73
C SER A 37 -9.19 3.23 3.24
N ARG A 38 -8.49 4.25 2.72
CA ARG A 38 -8.08 4.30 1.32
C ARG A 38 -7.16 3.14 0.94
N ILE A 39 -6.21 2.80 1.81
CA ILE A 39 -5.31 1.67 1.57
C ILE A 39 -6.09 0.35 1.62
N LEU A 40 -6.96 0.15 2.61
CA LEU A 40 -7.80 -1.05 2.68
C LEU A 40 -8.68 -1.23 1.44
N ASP A 41 -9.29 -0.15 0.94
CA ASP A 41 -10.10 -0.20 -0.27
C ASP A 41 -9.27 -0.55 -1.50
N LYS A 42 -8.05 0.03 -1.62
CA LYS A 42 -7.08 -0.35 -2.66
C LYS A 42 -6.72 -1.84 -2.57
N CYS A 43 -6.42 -2.36 -1.38
CA CYS A 43 -6.10 -3.76 -1.16
C CYS A 43 -7.26 -4.71 -1.53
N ARG A 44 -8.50 -4.32 -1.22
CA ARG A 44 -9.71 -5.10 -1.55
C ARG A 44 -10.04 -5.13 -3.05
N ASN A 45 -9.69 -4.07 -3.77
CA ASN A 45 -9.94 -3.97 -5.21
C ASN A 45 -8.97 -4.82 -6.05
N ASN A 46 -7.79 -5.14 -5.53
CA ASN A 46 -6.82 -6.00 -6.22
C ASN A 46 -6.08 -6.95 -5.26
N PRO A 47 -6.80 -7.90 -4.64
CA PRO A 47 -6.23 -8.76 -3.61
C PRO A 47 -5.20 -9.75 -4.17
N GLY A 48 -5.26 -10.10 -5.46
CA GLY A 48 -4.31 -11.02 -6.07
C GLY A 48 -2.89 -10.44 -6.09
N GLU A 49 -2.76 -9.18 -6.50
CA GLU A 49 -1.46 -8.52 -6.61
C GLU A 49 -1.05 -7.82 -5.32
N LEU A 50 -1.98 -7.18 -4.62
CA LEU A 50 -1.65 -6.25 -3.54
C LEU A 50 -1.65 -6.87 -2.14
N ARG A 51 -2.31 -8.01 -1.91
CA ARG A 51 -2.52 -8.55 -0.55
C ARG A 51 -1.23 -8.75 0.24
N ASN A 52 -0.15 -9.16 -0.43
CA ASN A 52 1.14 -9.42 0.21
C ASN A 52 2.08 -8.21 0.20
N THR A 53 1.61 -7.04 -0.23
CA THR A 53 2.39 -5.80 -0.12
C THR A 53 2.46 -5.34 1.33
N VAL A 54 3.56 -4.69 1.70
CA VAL A 54 3.79 -4.20 3.08
C VAL A 54 2.66 -3.28 3.53
N ASN A 55 2.17 -2.40 2.64
CA ASN A 55 1.07 -1.49 2.96
C ASN A 55 -0.24 -2.22 3.25
N CYS A 56 -0.58 -3.27 2.50
CA CYS A 56 -1.79 -4.06 2.77
C CYS A 56 -1.68 -4.85 4.06
N MET A 57 -0.52 -5.47 4.33
CA MET A 57 -0.27 -6.18 5.59
C MET A 57 -0.38 -5.23 6.80
N ASN A 58 0.22 -4.04 6.71
CA ASN A 58 0.17 -3.04 7.78
C ASN A 58 -1.24 -2.48 7.97
N ALA A 59 -1.99 -2.26 6.88
CA ALA A 59 -3.37 -1.81 6.94
C ALA A 59 -4.30 -2.85 7.59
N GLU A 60 -4.14 -4.14 7.27
CA GLU A 60 -4.91 -5.21 7.92
C GLU A 60 -4.59 -5.32 9.42
N ALA A 61 -3.32 -5.19 9.79
CA ALA A 61 -2.88 -5.15 11.19
C ALA A 61 -3.47 -3.95 11.94
N ALA A 62 -3.40 -2.74 11.35
CA ALA A 62 -3.97 -1.52 11.91
C ALA A 62 -5.50 -1.64 12.10
N ASN A 63 -6.21 -2.14 11.09
CA ASN A 63 -7.65 -2.37 11.16
C ASN A 63 -8.03 -3.36 12.28
N SER A 64 -7.26 -4.43 12.44
CA SER A 64 -7.47 -5.41 13.51
C SER A 64 -7.26 -4.80 14.89
N LYS A 65 -6.22 -3.98 15.05
CA LYS A 65 -5.94 -3.25 16.29
C LYS A 65 -7.04 -2.24 16.61
N LEU A 66 -7.52 -1.48 15.63
CA LEU A 66 -8.63 -0.53 15.80
C LEU A 66 -9.92 -1.25 16.22
N ARG A 67 -10.24 -2.39 15.59
CA ARG A 67 -11.40 -3.21 15.97
C ARG A 67 -11.29 -3.70 17.41
N PHE A 68 -10.12 -4.14 17.84
CA PHE A 68 -9.89 -4.56 19.21
C PHE A 68 -10.00 -3.40 20.22
N GLN A 69 -9.45 -2.23 19.90
CA GLN A 69 -9.58 -1.02 20.73
C GLN A 69 -11.04 -0.60 20.90
N ASN A 70 -11.81 -0.59 19.80
CA ASN A 70 -13.23 -0.28 19.82
C ASN A 70 -14.03 -1.28 20.66
N MET A 71 -13.70 -2.57 20.55
CA MET A 71 -14.30 -3.61 21.38
C MET A 71 -13.99 -3.39 22.87
N ARG A 72 -12.72 -3.14 23.23
CA ARG A 72 -12.34 -2.82 24.60
C ARG A 72 -13.11 -1.63 25.17
N LYS A 73 -13.21 -0.54 24.39
CA LYS A 73 -13.96 0.66 24.77
C LYS A 73 -15.45 0.35 24.98
N ALA A 74 -16.05 -0.47 24.12
CA ALA A 74 -17.45 -0.88 24.24
C ALA A 74 -17.70 -1.75 25.49
N LEU A 75 -16.68 -2.47 25.97
CA LEU A 75 -16.75 -3.30 27.18
C LEU A 75 -16.37 -2.53 28.46
N GLY A 76 -16.16 -1.20 28.39
CA GLY A 76 -15.86 -0.37 29.55
C GLY A 76 -14.40 -0.40 30.04
N GLY A 77 -13.47 -0.85 29.20
CA GLY A 77 -12.03 -0.84 29.48
C GLY A 77 -11.26 0.32 28.86
#